data_AF-A0AAV9ZMF5-F1
#
_entry.id   AF-A0AAV9ZMF5-F1
#
_cell.length_a   1.000
_cell.length_b   1.000
_cell.length_c   1.000
_cell.angle_alpha   90.00
_cell.angle_beta   90.00
_cell.angle_gamma   90.00
#
_symmetry.space_group_name_H-M   'P 1'
#
loop_
_entity.id
_entity.type
_entity.pdbx_description
1 polymer ?
#
loop_
_entity_poly.entity_id
_entity_poly.type
_entity_poly.pdbx_seq_one_letter_code
_entity_poly.pdbx_strand_id
1 'polypeptide(L)'
;MHQRQQNIYGEGAPQGDPFVNAGPQPPHAHRRRAREQPQYEPLGHGPPPTPSRPTRSVSVDTPGAAPSRLRSFADPTSLDSEATPIPNRIAYMPQHLAAVPHLQYGLVADQNTQLLLTLVNKMDALLAESHHTGSALQDITRRVTRLEEGMQGPQPVRRQVVQRGGPVARAPSTRRQVIVQSNDSEEWLHPSLRSTHGSDDSDSEFDADDSEASTGSVDAPEIEFHSGQEAFVIDEQALTKSEKTAARLHISDIFRQFVNVPVGKEWPPIDEVRVNPITRQEYSTPDFNFDVKHFHNSALFERIGLRAQQLMANKASWPGSLKRLKKVSDPFVWDLAFTTECAKGSFRSFKRDWRLQQNTAAGGKDKEEKEKRDRRVQRRVVKSTQIAKVIDAVAVDKNDDYVQFLHTATHPEYLSDEVSGPDSDGDEGLEDWVYRLAKIANLPTDPASLKKTNILEVLVPDWRADEYGDFVHSLEQRYQRKGKGGNTKQYHRVNAGRASKRIPRYAPYNSGIKSDWLDEARGNNELALQVADWGKYEAPVGCEFESLDSA
;
A
#
# COMPACT_ATOMS: atom_id res chain seq x y z
N MET A 1 -40.83 56.37 12.67
CA MET A 1 -42.11 57.07 12.48
C MET A 1 -42.01 58.05 11.31
N HIS A 2 -42.30 57.62 10.09
CA HIS A 2 -43.22 58.31 9.16
C HIS A 2 -43.26 57.51 7.86
N GLN A 3 -44.48 57.12 7.53
CA GLN A 3 -44.94 56.29 6.44
C GLN A 3 -45.11 57.18 5.21
N ARG A 4 -44.70 56.71 4.02
CA ARG A 4 -45.30 57.15 2.75
C ARG A 4 -45.42 55.95 1.82
N GLN A 5 -46.65 55.48 1.70
CA GLN A 5 -47.13 54.68 0.58
C GLN A 5 -47.28 55.59 -0.65
N GLN A 6 -47.06 55.05 -1.86
CA GLN A 6 -48.07 55.10 -2.94
C GLN A 6 -47.69 54.14 -4.08
N ASN A 7 -48.72 53.42 -4.53
CA ASN A 7 -48.80 52.53 -5.69
C ASN A 7 -48.64 53.30 -7.02
N ILE A 8 -48.44 52.58 -8.14
CA ILE A 8 -49.37 52.50 -9.29
C ILE A 8 -48.79 51.59 -10.39
N TYR A 9 -49.67 50.75 -10.96
CA TYR A 9 -49.50 49.84 -12.10
C TYR A 9 -49.12 50.55 -13.42
N GLY A 10 -48.52 49.80 -14.35
CA GLY A 10 -48.41 50.22 -15.75
C GLY A 10 -47.93 49.11 -16.69
N GLU A 11 -48.87 48.34 -17.22
CA GLU A 11 -48.69 47.53 -18.43
C GLU A 11 -48.36 48.42 -19.63
N GLY A 12 -47.48 47.94 -20.52
CA GLY A 12 -47.16 48.60 -21.77
C GLY A 12 -46.40 47.68 -22.73
N ALA A 13 -47.15 46.98 -23.57
CA ALA A 13 -46.64 46.50 -24.85
C ALA A 13 -46.38 47.71 -25.79
N PRO A 14 -45.43 47.60 -26.73
CA PRO A 14 -45.91 47.54 -28.12
C PRO A 14 -45.08 46.66 -29.08
N GLN A 15 -45.83 46.01 -29.98
CA GLN A 15 -45.66 45.86 -31.44
C GLN A 15 -44.27 45.96 -32.09
N GLY A 16 -43.98 44.99 -32.97
CA GLY A 16 -43.19 45.22 -34.18
C GLY A 16 -42.51 43.99 -34.80
N ASP A 17 -43.27 43.16 -35.54
CA ASP A 17 -42.73 42.37 -36.68
C ASP A 17 -42.46 43.32 -37.85
N PRO A 18 -41.47 43.12 -38.77
CA PRO A 18 -41.51 42.00 -39.74
C PRO A 18 -40.16 41.41 -40.24
N PHE A 19 -40.22 40.16 -40.74
CA PHE A 19 -39.38 39.51 -41.79
C PHE A 19 -37.85 39.43 -41.54
N VAL A 20 -37.17 38.28 -41.66
CA VAL A 20 -36.78 37.64 -42.92
C VAL A 20 -36.37 36.18 -42.69
N ASN A 21 -36.78 35.37 -43.65
CA ASN A 21 -36.55 33.95 -43.86
C ASN A 21 -35.08 33.65 -44.28
N ALA A 22 -34.38 32.79 -43.54
CA ALA A 22 -33.17 32.07 -43.98
C ALA A 22 -33.09 30.79 -43.12
N GLY A 23 -33.53 29.63 -43.61
CA GLY A 23 -32.73 28.76 -44.44
C GLY A 23 -31.97 27.74 -43.56
N PRO A 24 -32.40 26.46 -43.50
CA PRO A 24 -31.75 25.46 -42.63
C PRO A 24 -30.38 25.04 -43.19
N GLN A 25 -29.35 25.11 -42.35
CA GLN A 25 -28.01 24.60 -42.66
C GLN A 25 -28.02 23.07 -42.82
N PRO A 26 -27.26 22.52 -43.78
CA PRO A 26 -27.19 21.08 -44.03
C PRO A 26 -26.30 20.35 -42.99
N PRO A 27 -26.59 19.07 -42.71
CA PRO A 27 -25.81 18.27 -41.77
C PRO A 27 -24.44 17.89 -42.36
N HIS A 28 -23.40 18.07 -41.55
CA HIS A 28 -22.05 17.62 -41.84
C HIS A 28 -21.99 16.11 -42.09
N ALA A 29 -21.61 15.75 -43.32
CA ALA A 29 -21.35 14.39 -43.74
C ALA A 29 -20.13 13.80 -43.03
N HIS A 30 -20.34 12.79 -42.19
CA HIS A 30 -19.28 11.92 -41.69
C HIS A 30 -18.74 11.05 -42.83
N ARG A 31 -17.51 11.36 -43.25
CA ARG A 31 -16.72 10.62 -44.22
C ARG A 31 -16.33 9.25 -43.63
N ARG A 32 -17.16 8.23 -43.83
CA ARG A 32 -16.82 6.82 -43.58
C ARG A 32 -15.70 6.39 -44.53
N ARG A 33 -14.52 6.09 -43.99
CA ARG A 33 -13.51 5.28 -44.70
C ARG A 33 -13.96 3.83 -44.66
N ALA A 34 -14.39 3.32 -45.81
CA ALA A 34 -14.51 1.90 -46.05
C ALA A 34 -13.12 1.26 -45.94
N ARG A 35 -12.97 0.34 -44.98
CA ARG A 35 -11.85 -0.60 -44.95
C ARG A 35 -12.40 -1.90 -45.52
N GLU A 36 -11.98 -2.22 -46.73
CA GLU A 36 -12.24 -3.47 -47.41
C GLU A 36 -11.71 -4.62 -46.52
N GLN A 37 -12.60 -5.53 -46.12
CA GLN A 37 -12.24 -6.82 -45.56
C GLN A 37 -12.10 -7.81 -46.71
N PRO A 38 -10.98 -8.56 -46.83
CA PRO A 38 -10.93 -9.68 -47.74
C PRO A 38 -11.84 -10.81 -47.23
N GLN A 39 -12.73 -11.25 -48.12
CA GLN A 39 -13.56 -12.44 -47.97
C GLN A 39 -12.66 -13.67 -47.88
N TYR A 40 -12.86 -14.50 -46.84
CA TYR A 40 -12.40 -15.88 -46.81
C TYR A 40 -13.63 -16.78 -46.89
N GLU A 41 -13.62 -17.67 -47.89
CA GLU A 41 -14.60 -18.73 -48.10
C GLU A 41 -14.58 -19.77 -46.96
N PRO A 42 -15.72 -20.39 -46.63
CA PRO A 42 -15.78 -21.47 -45.66
C PRO A 42 -15.56 -22.83 -46.35
N LEU A 43 -14.43 -23.47 -46.09
CA LEU A 43 -14.26 -24.90 -46.33
C LEU A 43 -14.75 -25.69 -45.11
N GLY A 44 -15.59 -26.68 -45.39
CA GLY A 44 -16.36 -27.42 -44.41
C GLY A 44 -15.65 -28.58 -43.70
N HIS A 45 -16.44 -29.14 -42.79
CA HIS A 45 -16.47 -30.51 -42.28
C HIS A 45 -15.24 -31.10 -41.55
N GLY A 46 -15.46 -31.31 -40.24
CA GLY A 46 -14.87 -32.41 -39.47
C GLY A 46 -15.37 -32.39 -38.02
N PRO A 47 -16.12 -33.41 -37.54
CA PRO A 47 -16.52 -33.48 -36.13
C PRO A 47 -15.33 -33.84 -35.23
N PRO A 48 -15.23 -33.30 -34.00
CA PRO A 48 -14.16 -33.65 -33.09
C PRO A 48 -14.37 -35.05 -32.48
N PRO A 49 -13.30 -35.84 -32.28
CA PRO A 49 -13.39 -37.13 -31.61
C PRO A 49 -13.59 -36.97 -30.10
N THR A 50 -14.56 -37.70 -29.58
CA THR A 50 -14.81 -37.96 -28.15
C THR A 50 -13.65 -38.76 -27.53
N PRO A 51 -13.13 -38.37 -26.36
CA PRO A 51 -12.36 -39.29 -25.52
C PRO A 51 -13.27 -40.00 -24.50
N SER A 52 -13.23 -41.32 -24.60
CA SER A 52 -13.90 -42.32 -23.80
C SER A 52 -13.57 -42.21 -22.30
N ARG A 53 -14.60 -42.09 -21.47
CA ARG A 53 -14.54 -42.22 -20.01
C ARG A 53 -14.78 -43.69 -19.64
N PRO A 54 -13.85 -44.40 -18.95
CA PRO A 54 -14.16 -45.72 -18.43
C PRO A 54 -15.00 -45.59 -17.16
N THR A 55 -16.26 -46.03 -17.23
CA THR A 55 -17.12 -46.30 -16.08
C THR A 55 -16.65 -47.57 -15.40
N ARG A 56 -16.13 -47.47 -14.17
CA ARG A 56 -15.93 -48.60 -13.28
C ARG A 56 -17.16 -48.71 -12.39
N SER A 57 -18.00 -49.69 -12.71
CA SER A 57 -19.09 -50.18 -11.88
C SER A 57 -18.51 -50.93 -10.67
N VAL A 58 -18.87 -50.48 -9.46
CA VAL A 58 -18.83 -51.33 -8.28
C VAL A 58 -20.22 -51.28 -7.66
N SER A 59 -20.94 -52.36 -7.88
CA SER A 59 -22.15 -52.79 -7.19
C SER A 59 -21.80 -53.22 -5.77
N VAL A 60 -22.43 -52.61 -4.76
CA VAL A 60 -22.67 -53.25 -3.46
C VAL A 60 -24.09 -52.93 -3.04
N ASP A 61 -24.89 -53.99 -2.98
CA ASP A 61 -26.23 -54.02 -2.41
C ASP A 61 -26.19 -53.80 -0.88
N THR A 62 -27.02 -52.85 -0.42
CA THR A 62 -28.13 -52.95 0.57
C THR A 62 -28.07 -54.08 1.62
N PRO A 63 -28.52 -53.93 2.90
CA PRO A 63 -29.67 -53.13 3.38
C PRO A 63 -29.39 -52.34 4.69
N GLY A 64 -30.19 -51.40 5.20
CA GLY A 64 -31.62 -51.15 5.11
C GLY A 64 -32.16 -51.05 6.54
N ALA A 65 -32.47 -49.85 7.03
CA ALA A 65 -33.35 -49.63 8.19
C ALA A 65 -33.80 -48.16 8.21
N ALA A 66 -35.09 -47.95 7.96
CA ALA A 66 -35.84 -46.74 8.24
C ALA A 66 -36.62 -46.94 9.57
N PRO A 67 -37.53 -46.02 9.96
CA PRO A 67 -37.29 -44.66 10.41
C PRO A 67 -37.92 -44.46 11.82
N SER A 68 -38.05 -43.21 12.26
CA SER A 68 -38.93 -42.67 13.33
C SER A 68 -38.18 -42.06 14.50
N ARG A 69 -38.29 -40.73 14.68
CA ARG A 69 -39.08 -40.17 15.78
C ARG A 69 -39.16 -38.64 15.69
N LEU A 70 -40.39 -38.20 15.47
CA LEU A 70 -40.93 -36.91 15.90
C LEU A 70 -40.67 -36.72 17.41
N ARG A 71 -40.23 -35.52 17.81
CA ARG A 71 -40.44 -34.99 19.16
C ARG A 71 -41.01 -33.58 19.04
N SER A 72 -42.31 -33.50 19.27
CA SER A 72 -43.04 -32.36 19.79
C SER A 72 -43.14 -32.47 21.33
N PHE A 73 -43.63 -31.39 21.97
CA PHE A 73 -43.81 -31.13 23.41
C PHE A 73 -42.58 -30.55 24.13
N ALA A 74 -42.66 -29.49 24.94
CA ALA A 74 -43.74 -28.60 25.36
C ALA A 74 -43.12 -27.39 26.09
N ASP A 75 -43.88 -26.29 26.15
CA ASP A 75 -43.73 -25.22 27.17
C ASP A 75 -43.69 -25.79 28.60
N PRO A 76 -43.09 -25.03 29.54
CA PRO A 76 -43.96 -24.47 30.56
C PRO A 76 -43.65 -23.00 30.90
N THR A 77 -44.73 -22.23 30.91
CA THR A 77 -44.87 -20.97 31.64
C THR A 77 -44.75 -21.15 33.16
N SER A 78 -44.36 -20.05 33.82
CA SER A 78 -44.64 -19.67 35.21
C SER A 78 -43.79 -20.33 36.30
N LEU A 79 -42.93 -19.51 36.94
CA LEU A 79 -43.10 -19.16 38.35
C LEU A 79 -42.20 -17.97 38.72
N ASP A 80 -42.83 -17.03 39.41
CA ASP A 80 -42.25 -15.89 40.13
C ASP A 80 -41.11 -16.30 41.06
N SER A 81 -40.11 -15.43 41.25
CA SER A 81 -39.48 -15.19 42.55
C SER A 81 -38.50 -14.01 42.51
N GLU A 82 -38.96 -12.92 43.12
CA GLU A 82 -38.25 -12.07 44.09
C GLU A 82 -36.83 -11.58 43.80
N ALA A 83 -36.77 -10.28 43.58
CA ALA A 83 -35.60 -9.43 43.76
C ALA A 83 -35.12 -9.43 45.23
N THR A 84 -33.80 -9.51 45.43
CA THR A 84 -33.14 -8.93 46.61
C THR A 84 -31.83 -8.23 46.24
N PRO A 85 -31.47 -7.14 46.94
CA PRO A 85 -30.49 -6.16 46.49
C PRO A 85 -29.07 -6.44 47.02
N ILE A 86 -28.08 -6.06 46.21
CA ILE A 86 -26.65 -6.05 46.58
C ILE A 86 -26.38 -4.83 47.48
N PRO A 87 -25.81 -5.00 48.69
CA PRO A 87 -25.53 -3.87 49.57
C PRO A 87 -24.13 -3.27 49.30
N ASN A 88 -24.13 -1.96 49.11
CA ASN A 88 -22.99 -1.07 49.30
C ASN A 88 -22.36 -1.27 50.68
N ARG A 89 -21.03 -1.36 50.76
CA ARG A 89 -20.30 -1.14 52.01
C ARG A 89 -19.02 -0.36 51.79
N ILE A 90 -19.14 0.95 51.96
CA ILE A 90 -18.07 1.87 52.34
C ILE A 90 -17.77 1.62 53.82
N ALA A 91 -16.50 1.48 54.20
CA ALA A 91 -16.05 1.57 55.58
C ALA A 91 -14.71 2.31 55.65
N TYR A 92 -14.72 3.36 56.47
CA TYR A 92 -13.64 4.27 56.81
C TYR A 92 -12.82 3.74 58.03
N MET A 93 -11.53 4.14 58.07
CA MET A 93 -10.65 4.40 59.26
C MET A 93 -10.06 3.21 60.05
N PRO A 94 -8.92 3.37 60.81
CA PRO A 94 -8.17 4.59 61.15
C PRO A 94 -6.61 4.53 61.04
N GLN A 95 -6.02 5.68 61.37
CA GLN A 95 -4.61 6.08 61.49
C GLN A 95 -3.76 5.22 62.45
N HIS A 96 -2.48 4.97 62.10
CA HIS A 96 -1.38 4.83 63.05
C HIS A 96 -0.06 5.38 62.48
N LEU A 97 0.44 6.43 63.14
CA LEU A 97 1.80 6.96 63.09
C LEU A 97 2.74 6.06 63.91
N ALA A 98 3.93 5.73 63.39
CA ALA A 98 5.24 5.90 64.07
C ALA A 98 6.40 5.14 63.37
N ALA A 99 7.57 5.79 63.37
CA ALA A 99 8.94 5.28 63.20
C ALA A 99 9.47 4.99 61.78
N VAL A 100 10.15 5.99 61.21
CA VAL A 100 11.09 5.88 60.08
C VAL A 100 12.53 5.88 60.63
N PRO A 101 13.42 4.93 60.28
CA PRO A 101 14.85 5.11 60.48
C PRO A 101 15.46 5.77 59.24
N HIS A 102 15.96 7.00 59.42
CA HIS A 102 16.96 7.59 58.54
C HIS A 102 18.22 6.72 58.55
N LEU A 103 18.62 6.15 57.41
CA LEU A 103 20.02 5.84 57.02
C LEU A 103 20.03 5.01 55.72
N GLN A 104 19.87 5.64 54.55
CA GLN A 104 20.36 5.06 53.28
C GLN A 104 20.40 6.02 52.06
N TYR A 105 20.43 7.34 52.26
CA TYR A 105 20.47 8.29 51.13
C TYR A 105 21.89 8.64 50.63
N GLY A 106 22.95 8.15 51.28
CA GLY A 106 24.33 8.46 50.90
C GLY A 106 24.92 7.60 49.76
N LEU A 107 24.48 6.35 49.62
CA LEU A 107 25.08 5.40 48.66
C LEU A 107 24.48 5.49 47.24
N VAL A 108 23.23 5.91 47.12
CA VAL A 108 22.55 6.06 45.82
C VAL A 108 22.99 7.34 45.10
N ALA A 109 23.34 8.38 45.85
CA ALA A 109 23.86 9.63 45.28
C ALA A 109 25.20 9.40 44.56
N ASP A 110 26.09 8.58 45.14
CA ASP A 110 27.45 8.37 44.63
C ASP A 110 27.46 7.52 43.33
N GLN A 111 26.60 6.51 43.24
CA GLN A 111 26.43 5.71 42.01
C GLN A 111 25.86 6.54 40.85
N ASN A 112 24.93 7.46 41.13
CA ASN A 112 24.36 8.32 40.10
C ASN A 112 25.38 9.34 39.56
N THR A 113 26.28 9.85 40.40
CA THR A 113 27.39 10.71 39.96
C THR A 113 28.41 9.96 39.09
N GLN A 114 28.73 8.71 39.43
CA GLN A 114 29.64 7.88 38.62
C GLN A 114 29.06 7.56 37.23
N LEU A 115 27.75 7.28 37.15
CA LEU A 115 27.06 7.05 35.89
C LEU A 115 27.02 8.31 35.01
N LEU A 116 26.73 9.47 35.61
CA LEU A 116 26.74 10.75 34.88
C LEU A 116 28.13 11.09 34.33
N LEU A 117 29.19 10.88 35.13
CA LEU A 117 30.56 11.13 34.69
C LEU A 117 30.98 10.20 33.53
N THR A 118 30.55 8.94 33.58
CA THR A 118 30.79 7.96 32.51
C THR A 118 30.07 8.34 31.22
N LEU A 119 28.83 8.86 31.32
CA LEU A 119 28.06 9.32 30.17
C LEU A 119 28.71 10.54 29.49
N VAL A 120 29.16 11.51 30.28
CA VAL A 120 29.86 12.71 29.77
C VAL A 120 31.14 12.32 29.03
N ASN A 121 31.96 11.43 29.61
CA ASN A 121 33.19 10.97 28.95
C ASN A 121 32.92 10.23 27.63
N LYS A 122 31.82 9.47 27.53
CA LYS A 122 31.41 8.82 26.28
C LYS A 122 30.94 9.82 25.24
N MET A 123 30.23 10.88 25.64
CA MET A 123 29.80 11.93 24.72
C MET A 123 30.99 12.73 24.18
N ASP A 124 31.99 13.02 25.02
CA ASP A 124 33.22 13.70 24.59
C ASP A 124 34.04 12.83 23.62
N ALA A 125 34.09 11.51 23.83
CA ALA A 125 34.73 10.58 22.90
C ALA A 125 34.03 10.55 21.53
N LEU A 126 32.69 10.51 21.52
CA LEU A 126 31.90 10.55 20.27
C LEU A 126 32.02 11.90 19.54
N LEU A 127 32.10 13.00 20.28
CA LEU A 127 32.37 14.33 19.73
C LEU A 127 33.77 14.39 19.10
N ALA A 128 34.79 13.83 19.75
CA ALA A 128 36.14 13.74 19.22
C ALA A 128 36.23 12.88 17.95
N GLU A 129 35.49 11.77 17.87
CA GLU A 129 35.36 10.95 16.66
C GLU A 129 34.64 11.70 15.52
N SER A 130 33.64 12.53 15.84
CA SER A 130 32.96 13.37 14.83
C SER A 130 33.88 14.42 14.20
N HIS A 131 34.84 14.95 14.96
CA HIS A 131 35.83 15.89 14.42
C HIS A 131 36.83 15.21 13.48
N HIS A 132 37.12 13.91 13.68
CA HIS A 132 37.95 13.13 12.77
C HIS A 132 37.23 12.83 11.45
N THR A 133 35.92 12.55 11.48
CA THR A 133 35.13 12.34 10.26
C THR A 133 34.92 13.64 9.47
N GLY A 134 34.79 14.78 10.15
CA GLY A 134 34.79 16.10 9.52
C GLY A 134 36.09 16.43 8.77
N SER A 135 37.24 16.03 9.33
CA SER A 135 38.54 16.20 8.67
C SER A 135 38.68 15.29 7.43
N ALA A 136 38.20 14.05 7.51
CA ALA A 136 38.18 13.12 6.36
C ALA A 136 37.30 13.63 5.21
N LEU A 137 36.13 14.23 5.52
CA LEU A 137 35.25 14.83 4.51
C LEU A 137 35.87 16.06 3.84
N GLN A 138 36.61 16.89 4.58
CA GLN A 138 37.33 18.02 4.00
C GLN A 138 38.45 17.56 3.05
N ASP A 139 39.15 16.47 3.38
CA ASP A 139 40.19 15.89 2.51
C ASP A 139 39.61 15.24 1.25
N ILE A 140 38.45 14.57 1.35
CA ILE A 140 37.71 14.07 0.19
C ILE A 140 37.28 15.24 -0.70
N THR A 141 36.72 16.30 -0.11
CA THR A 141 36.28 17.49 -0.86
C THR A 141 37.46 18.13 -1.61
N ARG A 142 38.62 18.30 -0.96
CA ARG A 142 39.84 18.82 -1.60
C ARG A 142 40.37 17.94 -2.74
N ARG A 143 40.21 16.61 -2.63
CA ARG A 143 40.59 15.68 -3.70
C ARG A 143 39.65 15.79 -4.91
N VAL A 144 38.35 15.97 -4.67
CA VAL A 144 37.37 16.18 -5.74
C VAL A 144 37.63 17.51 -6.48
N THR A 145 37.89 18.61 -5.76
CA THR A 145 38.18 19.91 -6.39
C THR A 145 39.44 19.87 -7.26
N ARG A 146 40.51 19.16 -6.84
CA ARG A 146 41.72 19.00 -7.66
C ARG A 146 41.48 18.18 -8.93
N LEU A 147 40.57 17.21 -8.89
CA LEU A 147 40.21 16.43 -10.07
C LEU A 147 39.42 17.28 -11.07
N GLU A 148 38.54 18.17 -10.59
CA GLU A 148 37.81 19.11 -11.45
C GLU A 148 38.74 20.15 -12.10
N GLU A 149 39.72 20.67 -11.37
CA GLU A 149 40.74 21.58 -11.91
C GLU A 149 41.65 20.91 -12.95
N GLY A 150 41.93 19.61 -12.79
CA GLY A 150 42.71 18.82 -13.76
C GLY A 150 41.95 18.47 -15.05
N MET A 151 40.62 18.53 -15.05
CA MET A 151 39.79 18.25 -16.23
C MET A 151 39.57 19.47 -17.14
N GLN A 152 39.97 20.67 -16.72
CA GLN A 152 39.95 21.85 -17.59
C GLN A 152 41.19 21.86 -18.49
N GLY A 153 41.13 21.05 -19.56
CA GLY A 153 42.12 21.05 -20.63
C GLY A 153 42.25 22.43 -21.33
N PRO A 154 43.36 22.65 -22.07
CA PRO A 154 43.71 23.96 -22.61
C PRO A 154 42.66 24.48 -23.61
N GLN A 155 42.24 25.73 -23.40
CA GLN A 155 41.33 26.48 -24.26
C GLN A 155 41.82 26.52 -25.72
N PRO A 156 40.93 26.31 -26.71
CA PRO A 156 41.31 26.32 -28.12
C PRO A 156 41.64 27.74 -28.60
N VAL A 157 42.85 27.90 -29.16
CA VAL A 157 43.30 29.13 -29.82
C VAL A 157 42.43 29.41 -31.05
N ARG A 158 41.79 30.58 -31.02
CA ARG A 158 40.85 31.10 -32.02
C ARG A 158 41.58 31.42 -33.33
N ARG A 159 41.54 30.52 -34.32
CA ARG A 159 41.95 30.82 -35.71
C ARG A 159 40.85 31.60 -36.42
N GLN A 160 41.15 32.81 -36.87
CA GLN A 160 40.33 33.56 -37.83
C GLN A 160 40.32 32.82 -39.17
N VAL A 161 39.13 32.50 -39.68
CA VAL A 161 38.94 32.03 -41.05
C VAL A 161 38.00 33.01 -41.76
N VAL A 162 38.53 33.54 -42.86
CA VAL A 162 37.93 34.47 -43.82
C VAL A 162 36.71 33.83 -44.49
N GLN A 163 35.61 34.58 -44.56
CA GLN A 163 34.38 34.18 -45.26
C GLN A 163 34.55 34.26 -46.79
N ARG A 164 34.20 33.18 -47.49
CA ARG A 164 33.69 33.23 -48.87
C ARG A 164 32.54 32.24 -49.03
N GLY A 165 31.45 32.72 -49.62
CA GLY A 165 30.14 32.09 -49.64
C GLY A 165 29.96 30.95 -50.66
N GLY A 166 28.83 30.26 -50.50
CA GLY A 166 28.31 29.28 -51.44
C GLY A 166 27.26 28.36 -50.77
N PRO A 167 26.07 28.12 -51.38
CA PRO A 167 24.93 27.54 -50.68
C PRO A 167 24.78 26.03 -50.93
N VAL A 168 24.57 25.20 -49.90
CA VAL A 168 24.12 23.81 -50.10
C VAL A 168 23.18 23.31 -48.97
N ALA A 169 22.01 22.88 -49.42
CA ALA A 169 21.05 21.87 -48.93
C ALA A 169 20.88 21.57 -47.42
N ARG A 170 19.65 21.80 -46.95
CA ARG A 170 19.09 21.26 -45.69
C ARG A 170 18.79 19.76 -45.80
N ALA A 171 19.25 18.98 -44.81
CA ALA A 171 18.64 17.73 -44.38
C ALA A 171 18.24 17.84 -42.90
N PRO A 172 17.06 17.37 -42.46
CA PRO A 172 16.68 17.45 -41.05
C PRO A 172 17.19 16.22 -40.27
N SER A 173 18.11 16.48 -39.34
CA SER A 173 18.48 15.58 -38.25
C SER A 173 17.43 15.68 -37.14
N THR A 174 16.77 14.56 -36.81
CA THR A 174 15.96 14.42 -35.60
C THR A 174 16.70 13.56 -34.59
N ARG A 175 17.48 14.20 -33.71
CA ARG A 175 18.07 13.56 -32.53
C ARG A 175 17.24 13.95 -31.31
N ARG A 176 16.34 13.05 -30.91
CA ARG A 176 15.57 13.13 -29.65
C ARG A 176 16.53 12.88 -28.48
N GLN A 177 16.83 13.91 -27.69
CA GLN A 177 17.44 13.72 -26.37
C GLN A 177 16.35 13.32 -25.38
N VAL A 178 16.54 12.16 -24.75
CA VAL A 178 15.77 11.71 -23.61
C VAL A 178 16.45 12.29 -22.38
N ILE A 179 15.82 13.28 -21.75
CA ILE A 179 16.22 13.77 -20.43
C ILE A 179 15.62 12.80 -19.42
N VAL A 180 16.48 12.08 -18.71
CA VAL A 180 16.12 11.29 -17.53
C VAL A 180 16.14 12.25 -16.35
N GLN A 181 14.96 12.63 -15.84
CA GLN A 181 14.85 13.30 -14.55
C GLN A 181 14.88 12.24 -13.44
N SER A 182 15.83 12.39 -12.52
CA SER A 182 15.90 11.66 -11.26
C SER A 182 14.74 12.10 -10.36
N ASN A 183 13.98 11.12 -9.85
CA ASN A 183 13.02 11.35 -8.78
C ASN A 183 13.77 11.25 -7.46
N ASP A 184 14.26 12.39 -6.96
CA ASP A 184 14.59 12.55 -5.55
C ASP A 184 13.30 13.00 -4.85
N SER A 185 12.67 12.08 -4.13
CA SER A 185 11.58 12.38 -3.22
C SER A 185 12.18 12.99 -1.96
N GLU A 186 12.15 14.32 -1.88
CA GLU A 186 12.46 15.06 -0.65
C GLU A 186 11.50 14.66 0.48
N GLU A 187 12.13 14.35 1.60
CA GLU A 187 11.54 14.01 2.88
C GLU A 187 11.02 15.32 3.51
N TRP A 188 9.69 15.49 3.52
CA TRP A 188 9.05 16.69 4.07
C TRP A 188 9.19 16.73 5.59
N LEU A 189 10.22 17.42 6.08
CA LEU A 189 10.42 17.74 7.48
C LEU A 189 9.78 19.09 7.81
N HIS A 190 8.71 19.08 8.61
CA HIS A 190 8.33 20.27 9.38
C HIS A 190 9.21 20.37 10.64
N PRO A 191 9.78 21.55 10.96
CA PRO A 191 10.54 21.75 12.18
C PRO A 191 9.60 22.19 13.32
N SER A 192 9.18 21.27 14.18
CA SER A 192 9.04 21.44 15.64
C SER A 192 8.24 20.27 16.23
N LEU A 193 8.66 19.83 17.43
CA LEU A 193 8.07 18.79 18.28
C LEU A 193 8.46 17.34 17.96
N ARG A 194 9.72 16.99 18.29
CA ARG A 194 10.07 15.62 18.72
C ARG A 194 9.27 15.30 20.00
N SER A 195 8.15 14.63 19.84
CA SER A 195 7.56 13.84 20.92
C SER A 195 8.16 12.44 20.86
N THR A 196 8.95 12.11 21.86
CA THR A 196 9.40 10.77 22.18
C THR A 196 8.27 10.04 22.90
N HIS A 197 7.73 8.97 22.30
CA HIS A 197 7.00 7.81 22.87
C HIS A 197 5.95 7.33 21.85
N GLY A 198 5.71 6.04 21.62
CA GLY A 198 6.30 4.82 22.14
C GLY A 198 5.85 3.70 21.19
N SER A 199 6.83 3.03 20.58
CA SER A 199 6.60 1.77 19.89
C SER A 199 6.64 0.67 20.94
N ASP A 200 5.50 0.42 21.58
CA ASP A 200 5.26 -0.81 22.33
C ASP A 200 5.05 -1.95 21.32
N ASP A 201 6.18 -2.45 20.82
CA ASP A 201 6.38 -3.84 20.41
C ASP A 201 7.79 -4.19 20.93
N SER A 202 7.95 -4.12 22.26
CA SER A 202 9.13 -4.61 22.94
C SER A 202 9.13 -6.13 22.89
N ASP A 203 9.87 -6.65 21.91
CA ASP A 203 10.49 -7.96 21.96
C ASP A 203 11.26 -8.08 23.29
N SER A 204 10.70 -8.84 24.24
CA SER A 204 11.43 -9.24 25.43
C SER A 204 12.55 -10.19 25.03
N GLU A 205 13.78 -9.70 25.02
CA GLU A 205 15.01 -10.49 25.00
C GLU A 205 14.95 -11.52 26.13
N PHE A 206 14.94 -12.80 25.73
CA PHE A 206 15.18 -13.92 26.62
C PHE A 206 16.63 -14.33 26.42
N ASP A 207 17.50 -13.98 27.37
CA ASP A 207 18.89 -14.39 27.43
C ASP A 207 18.97 -15.92 27.56
N ALA A 208 19.21 -16.59 26.42
CA ALA A 208 19.53 -18.01 26.40
C ALA A 208 21.05 -18.17 26.36
N ASP A 209 21.53 -18.79 27.43
CA ASP A 209 22.89 -19.21 27.76
C ASP A 209 23.64 -19.83 26.56
N ASP A 210 24.79 -19.23 26.23
CA ASP A 210 25.61 -19.52 25.05
C ASP A 210 26.48 -20.75 25.32
N SER A 211 25.94 -21.94 25.01
CA SER A 211 26.69 -23.20 25.04
C SER A 211 27.31 -23.46 23.67
N GLU A 212 28.61 -23.23 23.53
CA GLU A 212 29.39 -23.57 22.33
C GLU A 212 29.32 -25.08 22.02
N ALA A 213 28.42 -25.47 21.12
CA ALA A 213 28.39 -26.80 20.53
C ALA A 213 29.22 -26.81 19.24
N SER A 214 30.28 -27.61 19.28
CA SER A 214 31.18 -27.93 18.16
C SER A 214 30.40 -28.35 16.91
N THR A 215 30.53 -27.58 15.83
CA THR A 215 29.95 -27.90 14.52
C THR A 215 30.81 -28.93 13.81
N GLY A 216 30.32 -30.18 13.78
CA GLY A 216 30.82 -31.20 12.88
C GLY A 216 30.57 -30.81 11.43
N SER A 217 31.64 -30.56 10.68
CA SER A 217 31.66 -30.37 9.23
C SER A 217 31.00 -31.55 8.54
N VAL A 218 29.86 -31.33 7.88
CA VAL A 218 29.23 -32.31 6.99
C VAL A 218 29.75 -32.05 5.58
N ASP A 219 30.43 -33.03 5.01
CA ASP A 219 31.03 -32.96 3.66
C ASP A 219 29.97 -32.61 2.61
N ALA A 220 30.09 -31.40 2.05
CA ALA A 220 29.28 -30.97 0.91
C ALA A 220 29.78 -31.66 -0.37
N PRO A 221 28.88 -32.11 -1.27
CA PRO A 221 29.29 -32.73 -2.52
C PRO A 221 30.02 -31.72 -3.42
N GLU A 222 31.27 -32.03 -3.75
CA GLU A 222 32.11 -31.27 -4.67
C GLU A 222 31.53 -31.39 -6.09
N ILE A 223 30.95 -30.29 -6.59
CA ILE A 223 30.44 -30.22 -7.97
C ILE A 223 31.63 -29.89 -8.87
N GLU A 224 32.18 -30.89 -9.55
CA GLU A 224 33.29 -30.72 -10.50
C GLU A 224 32.86 -29.86 -11.71
N PHE A 225 33.20 -28.57 -11.69
CA PHE A 225 33.08 -27.69 -12.86
C PHE A 225 34.33 -27.83 -13.74
N HIS A 226 34.13 -28.05 -15.04
CA HIS A 226 35.21 -28.15 -16.02
C HIS A 226 35.94 -26.80 -16.10
N SER A 227 37.20 -26.79 -15.64
CA SER A 227 38.06 -25.62 -15.50
C SER A 227 38.46 -25.05 -16.88
N GLY A 228 37.86 -23.93 -17.29
CA GLY A 228 38.30 -23.20 -18.49
C GLY A 228 37.36 -22.11 -19.01
N GLN A 229 36.09 -22.09 -18.61
CA GLN A 229 35.17 -20.97 -18.90
C GLN A 229 34.75 -20.30 -17.60
N GLU A 230 35.02 -19.00 -17.47
CA GLU A 230 34.47 -18.18 -16.39
C GLU A 230 32.94 -18.17 -16.55
N ALA A 231 32.24 -18.90 -15.69
CA ALA A 231 30.79 -18.91 -15.69
C ALA A 231 30.27 -17.52 -15.28
N PHE A 232 29.30 -16.99 -16.02
CA PHE A 232 28.69 -15.72 -15.68
C PHE A 232 27.85 -15.89 -14.41
N VAL A 233 28.17 -15.17 -13.34
CA VAL A 233 27.36 -15.22 -12.12
C VAL A 233 26.14 -14.30 -12.30
N ILE A 234 24.93 -14.88 -12.26
CA ILE A 234 23.69 -14.09 -12.21
C ILE A 234 23.48 -13.65 -10.78
N ASP A 235 23.75 -12.37 -10.52
CA ASP A 235 23.42 -11.69 -9.28
C ASP A 235 22.07 -10.96 -9.37
N GLU A 236 21.68 -10.32 -8.27
CA GLU A 236 20.45 -9.52 -8.24
C GLU A 236 20.50 -8.34 -9.23
N GLN A 237 21.66 -7.79 -9.55
CA GLN A 237 21.78 -6.57 -10.36
C GLN A 237 21.60 -6.86 -11.86
N ALA A 238 21.96 -8.07 -12.31
CA ALA A 238 21.77 -8.52 -13.70
C ALA A 238 20.29 -8.68 -14.12
N LEU A 239 19.38 -8.76 -13.14
CA LEU A 239 17.97 -9.07 -13.36
C LEU A 239 17.10 -7.81 -13.47
N THR A 240 16.16 -7.82 -14.42
CA THR A 240 15.07 -6.83 -14.44
C THR A 240 14.10 -7.04 -13.27
N LYS A 241 13.32 -6.01 -12.91
CA LYS A 241 12.32 -6.11 -11.83
C LYS A 241 11.33 -7.28 -12.01
N SER A 242 10.88 -7.53 -13.23
CA SER A 242 9.98 -8.65 -13.54
C SER A 242 10.67 -10.02 -13.40
N GLU A 243 11.93 -10.13 -13.81
CA GLU A 243 12.72 -11.36 -13.64
C GLU A 243 13.06 -11.63 -12.17
N LYS A 244 13.41 -10.61 -11.38
CA LYS A 244 13.58 -10.74 -9.92
C LYS A 244 12.31 -11.28 -9.28
N THR A 245 11.16 -10.73 -9.66
CA THR A 245 9.86 -11.19 -9.15
C THR A 245 9.59 -12.63 -9.55
N ALA A 246 9.87 -13.01 -10.80
CA ALA A 246 9.71 -14.38 -11.28
C ALA A 246 10.64 -15.38 -10.58
N ALA A 247 11.91 -15.02 -10.39
CA ALA A 247 12.89 -15.85 -9.68
C ALA A 247 12.47 -16.06 -8.22
N ARG A 248 12.06 -14.98 -7.52
CA ARG A 248 11.54 -15.06 -6.15
C ARG A 248 10.33 -16.00 -6.03
N LEU A 249 9.36 -15.89 -6.94
CA LEU A 249 8.19 -16.78 -6.97
C LEU A 249 8.59 -18.25 -7.19
N HIS A 250 9.50 -18.51 -8.13
CA HIS A 250 9.95 -19.87 -8.41
C HIS A 250 10.75 -20.47 -7.23
N ILE A 251 11.60 -19.68 -6.58
CA ILE A 251 12.32 -20.09 -5.37
C ILE A 251 11.34 -20.33 -4.22
N SER A 252 10.26 -19.56 -4.12
CA SER A 252 9.16 -19.80 -3.19
C SER A 252 8.51 -21.17 -3.41
N ASP A 253 8.29 -21.57 -4.66
CA ASP A 253 7.76 -22.89 -5.00
C ASP A 253 8.75 -24.00 -4.65
N ILE A 254 10.05 -23.80 -4.92
CA ILE A 254 11.11 -24.74 -4.54
C ILE A 254 11.19 -24.90 -3.02
N PHE A 255 11.07 -23.79 -2.26
CA PHE A 255 11.01 -23.81 -0.81
C PHE A 255 9.87 -24.72 -0.34
N ARG A 256 8.65 -24.52 -0.87
CA ARG A 256 7.47 -25.33 -0.53
C ARG A 256 7.64 -26.80 -0.88
N GLN A 257 8.25 -27.11 -2.02
CA GLN A 257 8.56 -28.49 -2.41
C GLN A 257 9.59 -29.13 -1.47
N PHE A 258 10.63 -28.38 -1.09
CA PHE A 258 11.69 -28.84 -0.20
C PHE A 258 11.14 -29.22 1.18
N VAL A 259 10.24 -28.38 1.72
CA VAL A 259 9.58 -28.63 3.01
C VAL A 259 8.31 -29.47 2.88
N ASN A 260 7.95 -29.93 1.68
CA ASN A 260 6.74 -30.71 1.36
C ASN A 260 5.42 -30.11 1.90
N VAL A 261 5.18 -28.82 1.62
CA VAL A 261 3.94 -28.12 1.96
C VAL A 261 3.33 -27.51 0.69
N PRO A 262 2.28 -28.11 0.11
CA PRO A 262 1.64 -27.60 -1.11
C PRO A 262 1.05 -26.19 -0.92
N VAL A 263 0.89 -25.46 -2.02
CA VAL A 263 0.24 -24.13 -2.00
C VAL A 263 -1.19 -24.26 -1.49
N GLY A 264 -1.56 -23.39 -0.54
CA GLY A 264 -2.90 -23.36 0.07
C GLY A 264 -3.15 -24.44 1.13
N LYS A 265 -2.17 -25.28 1.46
CA LYS A 265 -2.25 -26.21 2.61
C LYS A 265 -1.77 -25.56 3.88
N GLU A 266 -2.27 -26.09 5.00
CA GLU A 266 -1.84 -25.69 6.34
C GLU A 266 -0.37 -26.04 6.54
N TRP A 267 0.33 -25.14 7.22
CA TRP A 267 1.71 -25.35 7.63
C TRP A 267 1.69 -26.30 8.83
N PRO A 268 2.46 -27.40 8.78
CA PRO A 268 2.51 -28.36 9.88
C PRO A 268 3.14 -27.70 11.12
N PRO A 269 2.75 -28.14 12.34
CA PRO A 269 3.43 -27.72 13.55
C PRO A 269 4.90 -28.15 13.53
N ILE A 270 5.75 -27.42 14.24
CA ILE A 270 7.19 -27.67 14.23
C ILE A 270 7.56 -29.06 14.76
N ASP A 271 6.80 -29.56 15.74
CA ASP A 271 7.03 -30.86 16.36
C ASP A 271 6.55 -32.04 15.49
N GLU A 272 5.88 -31.77 14.37
CA GLU A 272 5.44 -32.83 13.44
C GLU A 272 6.61 -33.34 12.60
N VAL A 273 7.09 -34.54 12.95
CA VAL A 273 8.08 -35.26 12.15
C VAL A 273 7.43 -35.81 10.88
N ARG A 274 7.83 -35.27 9.73
CA ARG A 274 7.34 -35.69 8.42
C ARG A 274 8.46 -36.35 7.64
N VAL A 275 8.26 -37.58 7.17
CA VAL A 275 9.28 -38.34 6.44
C VAL A 275 8.92 -38.46 4.96
N ASN A 276 9.89 -38.18 4.09
CA ASN A 276 9.74 -38.40 2.66
C ASN A 276 9.63 -39.91 2.38
N PRO A 277 8.53 -40.39 1.73
CA PRO A 277 8.33 -41.82 1.52
C PRO A 277 9.37 -42.46 0.59
N ILE A 278 10.00 -41.67 -0.28
CA ILE A 278 10.98 -42.13 -1.27
C ILE A 278 12.38 -42.12 -0.67
N THR A 279 12.80 -41.00 -0.10
CA THR A 279 14.18 -40.85 0.39
C THR A 279 14.38 -41.31 1.83
N ARG A 280 13.28 -41.54 2.58
CA ARG A 280 13.27 -41.81 4.02
C ARG A 280 13.91 -40.71 4.89
N GLN A 281 14.18 -39.55 4.32
CA GLN A 281 14.69 -38.39 5.04
C GLN A 281 13.54 -37.58 5.63
N GLU A 282 13.77 -36.99 6.80
CA GLU A 282 12.83 -36.06 7.43
C GLU A 282 12.79 -34.74 6.65
N TYR A 283 11.59 -34.24 6.38
CA TYR A 283 11.38 -32.90 5.87
C TYR A 283 11.68 -31.89 6.97
N SER A 284 12.49 -30.89 6.64
CA SER A 284 12.70 -29.76 7.54
C SER A 284 11.48 -28.85 7.53
N THR A 285 10.96 -28.52 8.71
CA THR A 285 9.86 -27.54 8.89
C THR A 285 10.48 -26.23 9.41
N PRO A 286 10.15 -25.06 8.81
CA PRO A 286 10.60 -23.78 9.34
C PRO A 286 10.02 -23.53 10.74
N ASP A 287 10.80 -22.92 11.63
CA ASP A 287 10.26 -22.44 12.89
C ASP A 287 9.72 -21.02 12.71
N PHE A 288 8.40 -20.91 12.65
CA PHE A 288 7.74 -19.63 12.48
C PHE A 288 7.64 -18.79 13.76
N ASN A 289 8.01 -19.35 14.93
CA ASN A 289 8.12 -18.54 16.15
C ASN A 289 9.32 -17.61 16.04
N PHE A 290 10.46 -18.12 15.57
CA PHE A 290 11.69 -17.34 15.43
C PHE A 290 11.80 -16.59 14.10
N ASP A 291 12.78 -15.69 14.01
CA ASP A 291 13.06 -14.87 12.85
C ASP A 291 13.91 -15.61 11.79
N VAL A 292 14.43 -14.88 10.81
CA VAL A 292 15.28 -15.45 9.75
C VAL A 292 16.72 -15.74 10.20
N LYS A 293 17.16 -15.20 11.33
CA LYS A 293 18.54 -15.31 11.83
C LYS A 293 18.71 -16.52 12.76
N HIS A 294 17.62 -17.03 13.33
CA HIS A 294 17.64 -18.23 14.15
C HIS A 294 18.35 -19.40 13.45
N PHE A 295 19.22 -20.12 14.18
CA PHE A 295 20.14 -21.11 13.61
C PHE A 295 19.43 -22.17 12.76
N HIS A 296 18.29 -22.69 13.23
CA HIS A 296 17.48 -23.69 12.53
C HIS A 296 16.96 -23.16 11.18
N ASN A 297 16.43 -21.93 11.19
CA ASN A 297 15.90 -21.30 9.99
C ASN A 297 17.03 -20.92 9.02
N SER A 298 18.15 -20.40 9.53
CA SER A 298 19.33 -20.05 8.72
C SER A 298 19.87 -21.28 7.96
N ALA A 299 20.08 -22.40 8.67
CA ALA A 299 20.53 -23.66 8.07
C ALA A 299 19.51 -24.24 7.08
N LEU A 300 18.21 -24.01 7.29
CA LEU A 300 17.17 -24.37 6.32
C LEU A 300 17.28 -23.51 5.06
N PHE A 301 17.45 -22.19 5.17
CA PHE A 301 17.52 -21.29 4.03
C PHE A 301 18.75 -21.53 3.17
N GLU A 302 19.90 -21.84 3.76
CA GLU A 302 21.11 -22.20 3.03
C GLU A 302 20.90 -23.47 2.20
N ARG A 303 20.29 -24.52 2.79
CA ARG A 303 19.94 -25.76 2.07
C ARG A 303 18.96 -25.51 0.94
N ILE A 304 17.96 -24.65 1.15
CA ILE A 304 16.99 -24.27 0.11
C ILE A 304 17.67 -23.43 -0.98
N GLY A 305 18.57 -22.51 -0.62
CA GLY A 305 19.35 -21.71 -1.56
C GLY A 305 20.20 -22.60 -2.48
N LEU A 306 20.94 -23.54 -1.91
CA LEU A 306 21.72 -24.52 -2.67
C LEU A 306 20.83 -25.37 -3.59
N ARG A 307 19.70 -25.86 -3.09
CA ARG A 307 18.75 -26.63 -3.91
C ARG A 307 18.16 -25.78 -5.04
N ALA A 308 17.84 -24.53 -4.76
CA ALA A 308 17.33 -23.59 -5.74
C ALA A 308 18.38 -23.29 -6.81
N GLN A 309 19.63 -23.06 -6.44
CA GLN A 309 20.75 -22.87 -7.36
C GLN A 309 20.89 -24.08 -8.31
N GLN A 310 20.85 -25.31 -7.78
CA GLN A 310 20.90 -26.54 -8.59
C GLN A 310 19.73 -26.66 -9.57
N LEU A 311 18.50 -26.44 -9.11
CA LEU A 311 17.30 -26.53 -9.96
C LEU A 311 17.25 -25.41 -11.00
N MET A 312 17.76 -24.23 -10.65
CA MET A 312 17.86 -23.05 -11.50
C MET A 312 19.02 -23.14 -12.51
N ALA A 313 19.97 -24.07 -12.34
CA ALA A 313 20.93 -24.39 -13.39
C ALA A 313 20.25 -25.06 -14.60
N ASN A 314 19.13 -25.77 -14.38
CA ASN A 314 18.37 -26.38 -15.46
C ASN A 314 17.38 -25.38 -16.10
N LYS A 315 17.75 -24.79 -17.25
CA LYS A 315 16.90 -23.82 -17.99
C LYS A 315 15.50 -24.35 -18.35
N ALA A 316 15.30 -25.67 -18.38
CA ALA A 316 14.00 -26.28 -18.67
C ALA A 316 12.98 -26.10 -17.54
N SER A 317 13.44 -26.02 -16.28
CA SER A 317 12.56 -25.87 -15.10
C SER A 317 12.01 -24.45 -14.94
N TRP A 318 12.60 -23.47 -15.63
CA TRP A 318 12.35 -22.06 -15.39
C TRP A 318 10.97 -21.59 -15.88
N PRO A 319 10.34 -20.66 -15.13
CA PRO A 319 9.11 -20.02 -15.56
C PRO A 319 9.29 -19.24 -16.87
N GLY A 320 8.21 -19.12 -17.65
CA GLY A 320 8.20 -18.45 -18.95
C GLY A 320 8.53 -16.95 -18.89
N SER A 321 8.56 -16.33 -17.71
CA SER A 321 8.98 -14.95 -17.49
C SER A 321 10.50 -14.75 -17.54
N LEU A 322 11.31 -15.81 -17.39
CA LEU A 322 12.78 -15.74 -17.48
C LEU A 322 13.32 -15.96 -18.92
N LYS A 323 12.47 -15.73 -19.94
CA LYS A 323 12.77 -15.96 -21.36
C LYS A 323 14.04 -15.27 -21.87
N ARG A 324 14.37 -14.07 -21.38
CA ARG A 324 15.57 -13.34 -21.79
C ARG A 324 16.83 -14.09 -21.39
N LEU A 325 16.89 -14.54 -20.14
CA LEU A 325 18.00 -15.35 -19.63
C LEU A 325 18.08 -16.72 -20.31
N LYS A 326 16.95 -17.30 -20.76
CA LYS A 326 16.96 -18.53 -21.57
C LYS A 326 17.69 -18.36 -22.91
N LYS A 327 17.72 -17.15 -23.47
CA LYS A 327 18.39 -16.84 -24.74
C LYS A 327 19.89 -16.62 -24.59
N VAL A 328 20.37 -16.37 -23.38
CA VAL A 328 21.81 -16.24 -23.11
C VAL A 328 22.42 -17.63 -23.28
N SER A 329 23.31 -17.77 -24.26
CA SER A 329 24.03 -19.00 -24.59
C SER A 329 24.98 -19.42 -23.48
N ASP A 330 25.48 -18.45 -22.73
CA ASP A 330 26.59 -18.65 -21.81
C ASP A 330 26.17 -19.50 -20.60
N PRO A 331 27.09 -20.35 -20.10
CA PRO A 331 26.91 -20.99 -18.82
C PRO A 331 26.86 -19.90 -17.76
N PHE A 332 25.78 -19.86 -17.00
CA PHE A 332 25.68 -18.99 -15.84
C PHE A 332 25.44 -19.82 -14.59
N VAL A 333 25.90 -19.28 -13.47
CA VAL A 333 25.65 -19.83 -12.14
C VAL A 333 24.82 -18.80 -11.38
N TRP A 334 23.73 -19.24 -10.77
CA TRP A 334 22.97 -18.38 -9.89
C TRP A 334 23.76 -18.15 -8.62
N ASP A 335 23.88 -16.91 -8.18
CA ASP A 335 24.55 -16.63 -6.92
C ASP A 335 23.81 -17.29 -5.73
N LEU A 336 24.58 -17.96 -4.86
CA LEU A 336 24.04 -18.63 -3.68
C LEU A 336 23.48 -17.62 -2.69
N ALA A 337 24.12 -16.45 -2.54
CA ALA A 337 23.62 -15.42 -1.65
C ALA A 337 22.26 -14.89 -2.15
N PHE A 338 22.12 -14.61 -3.45
CA PHE A 338 20.84 -14.22 -4.04
C PHE A 338 19.72 -15.25 -3.84
N THR A 339 19.98 -16.53 -4.09
CA THR A 339 18.96 -17.59 -3.94
C THR A 339 18.55 -17.79 -2.48
N THR A 340 19.50 -17.68 -1.55
CA THR A 340 19.26 -17.73 -0.09
C THR A 340 18.45 -16.52 0.38
N GLU A 341 18.76 -15.31 -0.09
CA GLU A 341 17.96 -14.11 0.22
C GLU A 341 16.53 -14.20 -0.33
N CYS A 342 16.34 -14.81 -1.50
CA CYS A 342 15.00 -15.09 -2.02
C CYS A 342 14.23 -16.10 -1.14
N ALA A 343 14.91 -17.11 -0.58
CA ALA A 343 14.32 -18.06 0.36
C ALA A 343 13.91 -17.37 1.68
N LYS A 344 14.76 -16.50 2.24
CA LYS A 344 14.44 -15.66 3.40
C LYS A 344 13.23 -14.75 3.14
N GLY A 345 13.17 -14.13 1.96
CA GLY A 345 12.01 -13.33 1.54
C GLY A 345 10.71 -14.14 1.50
N SER A 346 10.77 -15.38 1.01
CA SER A 346 9.62 -16.30 0.98
C SER A 346 9.17 -16.71 2.38
N PHE A 347 10.11 -16.97 3.30
CA PHE A 347 9.80 -17.27 4.69
C PHE A 347 8.93 -16.19 5.35
N ARG A 348 9.19 -14.89 5.10
CA ARG A 348 8.35 -13.81 5.66
C ARG A 348 6.89 -13.91 5.22
N SER A 349 6.65 -14.23 3.94
CA SER A 349 5.28 -14.47 3.46
C SER A 349 4.65 -15.72 4.08
N PHE A 350 5.43 -16.79 4.28
CA PHE A 350 4.95 -18.03 4.86
C PHE A 350 4.67 -17.92 6.36
N LYS A 351 5.53 -17.21 7.12
CA LYS A 351 5.31 -16.88 8.53
C LYS A 351 4.02 -16.09 8.72
N ARG A 352 3.72 -15.17 7.80
CA ARG A 352 2.43 -14.50 7.77
C ARG A 352 1.29 -15.50 7.57
N ASP A 353 1.36 -16.36 6.55
CA ASP A 353 0.32 -17.37 6.28
C ASP A 353 0.10 -18.34 7.46
N TRP A 354 1.17 -18.80 8.09
CA TRP A 354 1.13 -19.65 9.29
C TRP A 354 0.46 -18.91 10.47
N ARG A 355 0.79 -17.64 10.73
CA ARG A 355 0.09 -16.84 11.75
C ARG A 355 -1.42 -16.76 11.47
N LEU A 356 -1.84 -16.73 10.21
CA LEU A 356 -3.28 -16.74 9.86
C LEU A 356 -3.95 -18.05 10.23
N GLN A 357 -3.24 -19.16 10.04
CA GLN A 357 -3.72 -20.49 10.38
C GLN A 357 -3.89 -20.65 11.89
N GLN A 358 -2.94 -20.11 12.68
CA GLN A 358 -3.05 -20.12 14.14
C GLN A 358 -4.21 -19.25 14.65
N ASN A 359 -4.55 -18.18 13.94
CA ASN A 359 -5.57 -17.22 14.35
C ASN A 359 -6.97 -17.48 13.74
N THR A 360 -7.29 -18.72 13.37
CA THR A 360 -8.36 -19.11 12.43
C THR A 360 -9.81 -18.78 12.84
N ALA A 361 -10.10 -18.38 14.08
CA ALA A 361 -11.45 -17.95 14.48
C ALA A 361 -11.58 -16.42 14.74
N ALA A 362 -10.63 -15.82 15.44
CA ALA A 362 -10.67 -14.39 15.80
C ALA A 362 -9.85 -13.52 14.83
N GLY A 363 -8.63 -13.91 14.50
CA GLY A 363 -7.74 -13.07 13.69
C GLY A 363 -8.05 -13.06 12.19
N GLY A 364 -8.92 -13.95 11.69
CA GLY A 364 -9.42 -13.87 10.32
C GLY A 364 -10.20 -12.58 10.06
N LYS A 365 -11.12 -12.24 10.98
CA LYS A 365 -11.93 -11.01 10.89
C LYS A 365 -11.07 -9.76 11.09
N ASP A 366 -10.24 -9.74 12.14
CA ASP A 366 -9.34 -8.62 12.43
C ASP A 366 -8.38 -8.35 11.27
N LYS A 367 -7.90 -9.41 10.60
CA LYS A 367 -7.06 -9.26 9.41
C LYS A 367 -7.83 -8.69 8.23
N GLU A 368 -9.02 -9.20 7.94
CA GLU A 368 -9.81 -8.70 6.83
C GLU A 368 -10.13 -7.21 7.05
N GLU A 369 -10.46 -6.82 8.28
CA GLU A 369 -10.65 -5.43 8.68
C GLU A 369 -9.37 -4.60 8.56
N LYS A 370 -8.22 -5.13 9.00
CA LYS A 370 -6.91 -4.47 8.83
C LYS A 370 -6.57 -4.28 7.36
N GLU A 371 -6.73 -5.31 6.53
CA GLU A 371 -6.51 -5.22 5.08
C GLU A 371 -7.49 -4.26 4.40
N LYS A 372 -8.75 -4.19 4.86
CA LYS A 372 -9.72 -3.17 4.41
C LYS A 372 -9.23 -1.77 4.79
N ARG A 373 -8.79 -1.57 6.04
CA ARG A 373 -8.25 -0.30 6.54
C ARG A 373 -7.01 0.13 5.76
N ASP A 374 -6.05 -0.76 5.55
CA ASP A 374 -4.82 -0.51 4.79
C ASP A 374 -5.14 -0.13 3.33
N ARG A 375 -6.10 -0.83 2.70
CA ARG A 375 -6.57 -0.49 1.35
C ARG A 375 -7.20 0.91 1.30
N ARG A 376 -8.01 1.29 2.30
CA ARG A 376 -8.59 2.64 2.40
C ARG A 376 -7.49 3.70 2.55
N VAL A 377 -6.52 3.48 3.44
CA VAL A 377 -5.35 4.36 3.62
C VAL A 377 -4.59 4.54 2.31
N GLN A 378 -4.24 3.44 1.64
CA GLN A 378 -3.49 3.50 0.39
C GLN A 378 -4.25 4.26 -0.71
N ARG A 379 -5.58 4.09 -0.79
CA ARG A 379 -6.41 4.86 -1.73
C ARG A 379 -6.37 6.36 -1.45
N ARG A 380 -6.43 6.77 -0.18
CA ARG A 380 -6.29 8.19 0.20
C ARG A 380 -4.93 8.75 -0.17
N VAL A 381 -3.85 8.00 0.09
CA VAL A 381 -2.48 8.40 -0.32
C VAL A 381 -2.40 8.59 -1.83
N VAL A 382 -2.87 7.60 -2.60
CA VAL A 382 -2.88 7.70 -4.07
C VAL A 382 -3.70 8.89 -4.54
N LYS A 383 -4.88 9.11 -3.96
CA LYS A 383 -5.76 10.24 -4.30
C LYS A 383 -5.10 11.59 -4.00
N SER A 384 -4.48 11.73 -2.83
CA SER A 384 -3.71 12.93 -2.44
C SER A 384 -2.59 13.20 -3.43
N THR A 385 -1.78 12.20 -3.77
CA THR A 385 -0.71 12.32 -4.78
C THR A 385 -1.23 12.70 -6.16
N GLN A 386 -2.42 12.22 -6.54
CA GLN A 386 -3.06 12.59 -7.80
C GLN A 386 -3.52 14.05 -7.81
N ILE A 387 -4.16 14.49 -6.73
CA ILE A 387 -4.62 15.87 -6.55
C ILE A 387 -3.43 16.84 -6.50
N ALA A 388 -2.34 16.48 -5.83
CA ALA A 388 -1.12 17.30 -5.76
C ALA A 388 -0.60 17.69 -7.16
N LYS A 389 -0.68 16.80 -8.15
CA LYS A 389 -0.29 17.09 -9.55
C LYS A 389 -1.18 18.12 -10.26
N VAL A 390 -2.35 18.41 -9.70
CA VAL A 390 -3.26 19.45 -10.20
C VAL A 390 -3.02 20.76 -9.49
N ILE A 391 -2.69 20.72 -8.19
CA ILE A 391 -2.42 21.90 -7.36
C ILE A 391 -1.39 22.81 -8.05
N ASP A 392 -0.26 22.25 -8.51
CA ASP A 392 0.79 23.00 -9.19
C ASP A 392 0.28 23.80 -10.41
N ALA A 393 -0.73 23.28 -11.09
CA ALA A 393 -1.31 23.94 -12.26
C ALA A 393 -2.44 24.92 -11.92
N VAL A 394 -3.08 24.77 -10.75
CA VAL A 394 -4.12 25.70 -10.27
C VAL A 394 -3.49 26.89 -9.57
N ALA A 395 -2.35 26.69 -8.93
CA ALA A 395 -1.70 27.70 -8.10
C ALA A 395 -0.64 28.54 -8.83
N VAL A 396 -0.56 28.47 -10.17
CA VAL A 396 0.47 29.15 -10.98
C VAL A 396 0.55 30.67 -10.70
N ASP A 397 -0.58 31.31 -10.42
CA ASP A 397 -0.67 32.75 -10.16
C ASP A 397 -1.04 33.07 -8.70
N LYS A 398 -0.87 32.12 -7.78
CA LYS A 398 -1.23 32.25 -6.37
C LYS A 398 0.01 32.35 -5.49
N ASN A 399 -0.13 32.92 -4.29
CA ASN A 399 0.97 33.02 -3.34
C ASN A 399 1.32 31.64 -2.74
N ASP A 400 2.52 31.52 -2.18
CA ASP A 400 3.03 30.27 -1.57
C ASP A 400 2.11 29.79 -0.43
N ASP A 401 1.51 30.71 0.32
CA ASP A 401 0.56 30.39 1.40
C ASP A 401 -0.67 29.64 0.87
N TYR A 402 -1.20 30.04 -0.30
CA TYR A 402 -2.31 29.35 -0.95
C TYR A 402 -1.90 27.96 -1.43
N VAL A 403 -0.70 27.82 -2.00
CA VAL A 403 -0.16 26.52 -2.44
C VAL A 403 -0.05 25.59 -1.23
N GLN A 404 0.54 26.06 -0.13
CA GLN A 404 0.68 25.31 1.11
C GLN A 404 -0.68 24.95 1.72
N PHE A 405 -1.65 25.87 1.69
CA PHE A 405 -3.03 25.61 2.08
C PHE A 405 -3.62 24.46 1.25
N LEU A 406 -3.49 24.48 -0.09
CA LEU A 406 -4.02 23.41 -0.95
C LEU A 406 -3.37 22.05 -0.64
N HIS A 407 -2.06 21.99 -0.43
CA HIS A 407 -1.38 20.75 -0.05
C HIS A 407 -1.86 20.23 1.31
N THR A 408 -1.98 21.13 2.28
CA THR A 408 -2.48 20.80 3.62
C THR A 408 -3.92 20.31 3.54
N ALA A 409 -4.79 21.01 2.81
CA ALA A 409 -6.19 20.64 2.58
C ALA A 409 -6.36 19.38 1.72
N THR A 410 -5.31 18.85 1.11
CA THR A 410 -5.38 17.61 0.31
C THR A 410 -4.54 16.49 0.92
N HIS A 411 -4.12 16.66 2.18
CA HIS A 411 -3.42 15.65 2.95
C HIS A 411 -4.27 14.35 3.03
N PRO A 412 -3.67 13.15 2.95
CA PRO A 412 -4.42 11.88 2.95
C PRO A 412 -5.34 11.68 4.16
N GLU A 413 -5.03 12.30 5.30
CA GLU A 413 -5.87 12.25 6.50
C GLU A 413 -7.19 13.03 6.35
N TYR A 414 -7.29 14.00 5.43
CA TYR A 414 -8.50 14.81 5.25
C TYR A 414 -9.39 14.34 4.09
N LEU A 415 -8.90 13.39 3.30
CA LEU A 415 -9.64 12.84 2.17
C LEU A 415 -10.66 11.78 2.61
N SER A 416 -11.72 11.65 1.80
CA SER A 416 -12.75 10.62 1.97
C SER A 416 -12.18 9.21 1.82
N ASP A 417 -12.76 8.26 2.56
CA ASP A 417 -12.49 6.86 2.32
C ASP A 417 -13.19 6.40 1.03
N GLU A 418 -12.54 5.51 0.29
CA GLU A 418 -13.12 4.89 -0.90
C GLU A 418 -13.18 3.38 -0.67
N VAL A 419 -14.37 2.80 -0.69
CA VAL A 419 -14.58 1.37 -0.47
C VAL A 419 -15.03 0.67 -1.76
N SER A 420 -14.66 -0.59 -1.91
CA SER A 420 -14.92 -1.40 -3.13
C SER A 420 -15.81 -2.60 -2.84
N GLY A 421 -16.67 -2.51 -1.84
CA GLY A 421 -17.56 -3.58 -1.43
C GLY A 421 -18.44 -3.15 -0.24
N PRO A 422 -19.44 -3.98 0.10
CA PRO A 422 -20.32 -3.74 1.24
C PRO A 422 -19.53 -3.72 2.56
N ASP A 423 -20.14 -3.15 3.60
CA ASP A 423 -19.59 -3.33 4.95
C ASP A 423 -19.70 -4.79 5.36
N SER A 424 -18.75 -5.25 6.19
CA SER A 424 -18.77 -6.60 6.75
C SER A 424 -19.98 -6.86 7.65
N ASP A 425 -20.57 -5.80 8.21
CA ASP A 425 -21.62 -5.90 9.22
C ASP A 425 -23.03 -5.87 8.61
N GLY A 426 -23.14 -5.70 7.29
CA GLY A 426 -24.41 -5.66 6.57
C GLY A 426 -24.76 -6.97 5.90
N ASP A 427 -26.06 -7.23 5.76
CA ASP A 427 -26.59 -8.38 5.00
C ASP A 427 -26.50 -8.19 3.47
N GLU A 428 -26.02 -7.03 3.01
CA GLU A 428 -25.95 -6.69 1.59
C GLU A 428 -24.82 -7.48 0.89
N GLY A 429 -25.19 -8.34 -0.06
CA GLY A 429 -24.24 -9.04 -0.91
C GLY A 429 -23.49 -8.10 -1.87
N LEU A 430 -22.33 -8.53 -2.38
CA LEU A 430 -21.52 -7.72 -3.31
C LEU A 430 -22.29 -7.34 -4.58
N GLU A 431 -23.12 -8.24 -5.12
CA GLU A 431 -23.89 -7.98 -6.34
C GLU A 431 -24.96 -6.91 -6.12
N ASP A 432 -25.67 -6.97 -4.99
CA ASP A 432 -26.67 -5.97 -4.59
C ASP A 432 -26.02 -4.60 -4.33
N TRP A 433 -24.87 -4.59 -3.64
CA TRP A 433 -24.07 -3.38 -3.41
C TRP A 433 -23.66 -2.72 -4.73
N VAL A 434 -23.13 -3.50 -5.69
CA VAL A 434 -22.75 -2.97 -7.01
C VAL A 434 -23.98 -2.45 -7.77
N TYR A 435 -25.09 -3.19 -7.76
CA TYR A 435 -26.33 -2.79 -8.43
C TYR A 435 -26.88 -1.47 -7.86
N ARG A 436 -26.94 -1.34 -6.54
CA ARG A 436 -27.40 -0.11 -5.86
C ARG A 436 -26.56 1.10 -6.25
N LEU A 437 -25.23 0.99 -6.22
CA LEU A 437 -24.35 2.09 -6.58
C LEU A 437 -24.40 2.43 -8.06
N ALA A 438 -24.52 1.43 -8.94
CA ALA A 438 -24.71 1.65 -10.37
C ALA A 438 -26.00 2.44 -10.64
N LYS A 439 -27.09 2.13 -9.94
CA LYS A 439 -28.35 2.87 -10.03
C LYS A 439 -28.20 4.32 -9.58
N ILE A 440 -27.54 4.57 -8.44
CA ILE A 440 -27.26 5.95 -7.95
C ILE A 440 -26.43 6.74 -8.97
N ALA A 441 -25.45 6.08 -9.59
CA ALA A 441 -24.58 6.70 -10.58
C ALA A 441 -25.16 6.77 -12.01
N ASN A 442 -26.42 6.34 -12.21
CA ASN A 442 -27.05 6.22 -13.53
C ASN A 442 -26.23 5.41 -14.54
N LEU A 443 -25.55 4.36 -14.07
CA LEU A 443 -24.80 3.41 -14.90
C LEU A 443 -25.69 2.25 -15.36
N PRO A 444 -25.35 1.55 -16.46
CA PRO A 444 -26.08 0.36 -16.88
C PRO A 444 -26.11 -0.70 -15.77
N THR A 445 -27.32 -1.18 -15.46
CA THR A 445 -27.58 -2.14 -14.37
C THR A 445 -27.69 -3.58 -14.86
N ASP A 446 -27.44 -3.85 -16.14
CA ASP A 446 -27.43 -5.21 -16.66
C ASP A 446 -26.22 -5.99 -16.08
N PRO A 447 -26.38 -7.29 -15.73
CA PRO A 447 -25.32 -8.05 -15.06
C PRO A 447 -24.01 -8.14 -15.84
N ALA A 448 -24.05 -8.06 -17.18
CA ALA A 448 -22.85 -8.12 -18.01
C ALA A 448 -22.04 -6.82 -17.95
N SER A 449 -22.71 -5.67 -17.89
CA SER A 449 -22.07 -4.38 -17.66
C SER A 449 -21.55 -4.24 -16.23
N LEU A 450 -22.34 -4.62 -15.22
CA LEU A 450 -21.93 -4.51 -13.81
C LEU A 450 -20.63 -5.26 -13.52
N LYS A 451 -20.40 -6.43 -14.12
CA LYS A 451 -19.14 -7.20 -13.99
C LYS A 451 -17.91 -6.49 -14.56
N LYS A 452 -18.09 -5.53 -15.47
CA LYS A 452 -17.00 -4.76 -16.11
C LYS A 452 -16.80 -3.39 -15.46
N THR A 453 -17.81 -2.88 -14.76
CA THR A 453 -17.77 -1.58 -14.13
C THR A 453 -16.96 -1.64 -12.83
N ASN A 454 -15.94 -0.77 -12.71
CA ASN A 454 -15.24 -0.59 -11.45
C ASN A 454 -15.92 0.54 -10.68
N ILE A 455 -16.58 0.21 -9.57
CA ILE A 455 -17.27 1.19 -8.72
C ILE A 455 -16.55 1.30 -7.37
N LEU A 456 -16.42 2.53 -6.88
CA LEU A 456 -15.99 2.84 -5.52
C LEU A 456 -17.06 3.68 -4.85
N GLU A 457 -17.50 3.27 -3.67
CA GLU A 457 -18.34 4.10 -2.82
C GLU A 457 -17.46 5.06 -2.02
N VAL A 458 -17.81 6.34 -2.06
CA VAL A 458 -17.12 7.40 -1.33
C VAL A 458 -17.81 7.59 0.01
N LEU A 459 -17.07 7.38 1.10
CA LEU A 459 -17.55 7.66 2.45
C LEU A 459 -17.17 9.09 2.84
N VAL A 460 -18.17 9.94 3.01
CA VAL A 460 -17.97 11.35 3.39
C VAL A 460 -17.69 11.40 4.90
N PRO A 461 -16.57 11.98 5.37
CA PRO A 461 -16.32 12.07 6.80
C PRO A 461 -17.37 12.95 7.49
N ASP A 462 -17.90 12.50 8.63
CA ASP A 462 -18.98 13.22 9.36
C ASP A 462 -18.58 14.65 9.79
N TRP A 463 -17.29 14.84 10.08
CA TRP A 463 -16.74 16.10 10.55
C TRP A 463 -16.56 17.16 9.46
N ARG A 464 -16.57 16.75 8.18
CA ARG A 464 -16.13 17.60 7.08
C ARG A 464 -17.28 18.47 6.58
N ALA A 465 -17.02 19.76 6.41
CA ALA A 465 -17.95 20.68 5.76
C ALA A 465 -18.20 20.27 4.29
N ASP A 466 -19.40 20.56 3.77
CA ASP A 466 -19.81 20.16 2.42
C ASP A 466 -18.96 20.89 1.37
N GLU A 467 -18.66 22.17 1.60
CA GLU A 467 -17.85 23.04 0.73
C GLU A 467 -16.43 22.47 0.55
N TYR A 468 -15.84 21.91 1.61
CA TYR A 468 -14.56 21.23 1.54
C TYR A 468 -14.68 19.93 0.71
N GLY A 469 -15.76 19.18 0.88
CA GLY A 469 -16.06 18.02 0.03
C GLY A 469 -16.07 18.38 -1.46
N ASP A 470 -16.80 19.44 -1.82
CA ASP A 470 -16.93 19.93 -3.18
C ASP A 470 -15.60 20.43 -3.75
N PHE A 471 -14.83 21.17 -2.96
CA PHE A 471 -13.49 21.63 -3.31
C PHE A 471 -12.57 20.45 -3.67
N VAL A 472 -12.47 19.42 -2.81
CA VAL A 472 -11.64 18.23 -3.08
C VAL A 472 -12.13 17.50 -4.33
N HIS A 473 -13.46 17.40 -4.51
CA HIS A 473 -14.04 16.75 -5.67
C HIS A 473 -13.70 17.50 -6.97
N SER A 474 -13.73 18.83 -6.98
CA SER A 474 -13.35 19.65 -8.14
C SER A 474 -11.89 19.44 -8.56
N LEU A 475 -10.97 19.36 -7.60
CA LEU A 475 -9.56 19.06 -7.86
C LEU A 475 -9.37 17.66 -8.44
N GLU A 476 -10.10 16.68 -7.90
CA GLU A 476 -10.07 15.32 -8.43
C GLU A 476 -10.61 15.26 -9.87
N GLN A 477 -11.72 15.93 -10.16
CA GLN A 477 -12.26 15.99 -11.53
C GLN A 477 -11.25 16.62 -12.50
N ARG A 478 -10.56 17.69 -12.10
CA ARG A 478 -9.49 18.31 -12.89
C ARG A 478 -8.35 17.32 -13.18
N TYR A 479 -7.95 16.52 -12.19
CA TYR A 479 -6.95 15.45 -12.39
C TYR A 479 -7.43 14.43 -13.43
N GLN A 480 -8.66 13.93 -13.27
CA GLN A 480 -9.24 12.94 -14.17
C GLN A 480 -9.36 13.46 -15.61
N ARG A 481 -9.67 14.76 -15.80
CA ARG A 481 -9.73 15.42 -17.12
C ARG A 481 -8.35 15.48 -17.80
N LYS A 482 -7.27 15.72 -17.04
CA LYS A 482 -5.88 15.70 -17.56
C LYS A 482 -5.43 14.29 -18.00
N GLY A 483 -5.93 13.24 -17.35
CA GLY A 483 -5.48 11.86 -17.53
C GLY A 483 -6.01 11.11 -18.76
N LYS A 484 -6.73 11.75 -19.69
CA LYS A 484 -7.47 11.09 -20.80
C LYS A 484 -6.62 10.34 -21.85
N GLY A 485 -5.29 10.27 -21.70
CA GLY A 485 -4.39 9.62 -22.68
C GLY A 485 -3.96 8.18 -22.39
N GLY A 486 -4.28 7.60 -21.23
CA GLY A 486 -3.74 6.29 -20.82
C GLY A 486 -4.80 5.23 -20.50
N ASN A 487 -4.45 3.95 -20.68
CA ASN A 487 -5.22 2.75 -20.29
C ASN A 487 -5.41 2.58 -18.77
N THR A 488 -5.36 3.66 -17.99
CA THR A 488 -5.55 3.59 -16.54
C THR A 488 -7.00 3.24 -16.26
N LYS A 489 -7.22 2.16 -15.48
CA LYS A 489 -8.57 1.76 -15.05
C LYS A 489 -9.24 2.95 -14.37
N GLN A 490 -10.35 3.42 -14.95
CA GLN A 490 -11.20 4.44 -14.35
C GLN A 490 -12.18 3.77 -13.39
N TYR A 491 -12.32 4.37 -12.20
CA TYR A 491 -13.31 3.97 -11.20
C TYR A 491 -14.43 4.99 -11.21
N HIS A 492 -15.68 4.52 -11.22
CA HIS A 492 -16.84 5.34 -10.94
C HIS A 492 -16.95 5.54 -9.44
N ARG A 493 -16.77 6.78 -8.98
CA ARG A 493 -16.87 7.14 -7.57
C ARG A 493 -18.27 7.62 -7.28
N VAL A 494 -18.93 6.98 -6.33
CA VAL A 494 -20.35 7.19 -6.03
C VAL A 494 -20.51 7.58 -4.58
N ASN A 495 -21.08 8.75 -4.32
CA ASN A 495 -21.52 9.11 -2.98
C ASN A 495 -22.92 8.53 -2.77
N ALA A 496 -23.04 7.52 -1.90
CA ALA A 496 -24.31 6.87 -1.58
C ALA A 496 -24.92 7.37 -0.26
N GLY A 497 -24.40 8.47 0.31
CA GLY A 497 -24.85 9.03 1.58
C GLY A 497 -24.31 8.34 2.83
N ARG A 498 -23.43 7.33 2.68
CA ARG A 498 -22.75 6.72 3.83
C ARG A 498 -21.61 7.59 4.31
N ALA A 499 -21.54 7.80 5.60
CA ALA A 499 -20.50 8.60 6.22
C ALA A 499 -19.37 7.77 6.85
N SER A 500 -18.18 8.37 6.95
CA SER A 500 -17.04 7.80 7.67
C SER A 500 -16.92 8.45 9.05
N LYS A 501 -16.92 7.62 10.09
CA LYS A 501 -16.67 8.05 11.48
C LYS A 501 -15.19 8.35 11.76
N ARG A 502 -14.32 8.26 10.76
CA ARG A 502 -12.87 8.47 10.91
C ARG A 502 -12.58 9.93 11.21
N ILE A 503 -11.90 10.16 12.32
CA ILE A 503 -11.37 11.46 12.72
C ILE A 503 -9.88 11.53 12.31
N PRO A 504 -9.45 12.57 11.58
CA PRO A 504 -8.05 12.83 11.27
C PRO A 504 -7.20 12.97 12.53
N ARG A 505 -5.93 12.59 12.44
CA ARG A 505 -4.98 12.75 13.55
C ARG A 505 -4.60 14.20 13.83
N TYR A 506 -4.77 15.08 12.86
CA TYR A 506 -4.40 16.49 12.94
C TYR A 506 -5.65 17.34 12.69
N ALA A 507 -5.75 18.48 13.35
CA ALA A 507 -6.86 19.39 13.15
C ALA A 507 -6.84 19.97 11.72
N PRO A 508 -7.94 19.87 10.97
CA PRO A 508 -8.10 20.58 9.70
C PRO A 508 -8.33 22.09 9.96
N TYR A 509 -8.26 22.89 8.91
CA TYR A 509 -8.65 24.31 8.99
C TYR A 509 -10.12 24.47 9.37
N ASN A 510 -10.42 25.54 10.10
CA ASN A 510 -11.76 25.84 10.63
C ASN A 510 -12.84 25.86 9.53
N SER A 511 -12.52 26.41 8.36
CA SER A 511 -13.41 26.46 7.19
C SER A 511 -13.76 25.08 6.62
N GLY A 512 -13.01 24.05 6.98
CA GLY A 512 -13.22 22.68 6.54
C GLY A 512 -14.02 21.82 7.51
N ILE A 513 -14.36 22.35 8.68
CA ILE A 513 -15.03 21.62 9.75
C ILE A 513 -16.51 21.99 9.75
N LYS A 514 -17.37 20.98 9.86
CA LYS A 514 -18.79 21.19 10.12
C LYS A 514 -18.97 21.65 11.58
N SER A 515 -19.44 22.89 11.78
CA SER A 515 -19.57 23.52 13.11
C SER A 515 -20.37 22.67 14.09
N ASP A 516 -21.54 22.20 13.64
CA ASP A 516 -22.48 21.47 14.48
C ASP A 516 -21.88 20.14 14.97
N TRP A 517 -21.13 19.46 14.09
CA TRP A 517 -20.42 18.24 14.45
C TRP A 517 -19.32 18.50 15.48
N LEU A 518 -18.58 19.60 15.34
CA LEU A 518 -17.49 19.93 16.28
C LEU A 518 -18.04 20.24 17.67
N ASP A 519 -19.17 20.94 17.76
CA ASP A 519 -19.82 21.25 19.04
C ASP A 519 -20.33 19.97 19.72
N GLU A 520 -20.94 19.06 18.96
CA GLU A 520 -21.33 17.72 19.45
C GLU A 520 -20.11 16.90 19.90
N ALA A 521 -19.03 16.89 19.13
CA ALA A 521 -17.80 16.15 19.44
C ALA A 521 -17.11 16.68 20.70
N ARG A 522 -17.15 17.99 20.95
CA ARG A 522 -16.65 18.60 22.20
C ARG A 522 -17.48 18.22 23.42
N GLY A 523 -18.79 17.99 23.24
CA GLY A 523 -19.67 17.49 24.30
C GLY A 523 -19.51 16.00 24.59
N ASN A 524 -18.88 15.24 23.69
CA ASN A 524 -18.64 13.81 23.84
C ASN A 524 -17.30 13.54 24.52
N ASN A 525 -17.32 12.90 25.70
CA ASN A 525 -16.12 12.60 26.49
C ASN A 525 -15.03 11.83 25.72
N GLU A 526 -15.40 10.93 24.80
CA GLU A 526 -14.43 10.15 24.03
C GLU A 526 -13.74 10.98 22.94
N LEU A 527 -14.48 11.92 22.34
CA LEU A 527 -14.00 12.73 21.22
C LEU A 527 -13.38 14.05 21.68
N ALA A 528 -13.80 14.60 22.82
CA ALA A 528 -13.38 15.90 23.32
C ALA A 528 -11.85 16.03 23.42
N LEU A 529 -11.15 14.96 23.83
CA LEU A 529 -9.69 14.93 23.87
C LEU A 529 -9.06 14.94 22.47
N GLN A 530 -9.68 14.26 21.50
CA GLN A 530 -9.18 14.18 20.12
C GLN A 530 -9.39 15.48 19.33
N VAL A 531 -10.42 16.26 19.69
CA VAL A 531 -10.78 17.52 19.00
C VAL A 531 -10.45 18.77 19.81
N ALA A 532 -9.62 18.65 20.86
CA ALA A 532 -9.32 19.74 21.79
C ALA A 532 -8.63 20.96 21.15
N ASP A 533 -7.90 20.73 20.06
CA ASP A 533 -7.22 21.75 19.25
C ASP A 533 -8.00 22.17 17.99
N TRP A 534 -9.09 21.47 17.65
CA TRP A 534 -9.93 21.81 16.51
C TRP A 534 -10.66 23.14 16.74
N GLY A 535 -10.84 23.92 15.67
CA GLY A 535 -11.40 25.26 15.76
C GLY A 535 -10.36 26.38 16.02
N LYS A 536 -9.08 26.05 16.16
CA LYS A 536 -7.99 27.02 16.41
C LYS A 536 -7.19 27.39 15.15
N TYR A 537 -7.46 26.74 14.03
CA TYR A 537 -6.65 26.85 12.81
C TYR A 537 -7.43 27.61 11.74
N GLU A 538 -7.29 28.94 11.73
CA GLU A 538 -7.87 29.77 10.67
C GLU A 538 -7.20 29.47 9.33
N ALA A 539 -7.98 29.54 8.24
CA ALA A 539 -7.42 29.45 6.91
C ALA A 539 -6.57 30.69 6.62
N PRO A 540 -5.46 30.57 5.87
CA PRO A 540 -4.68 31.75 5.48
C PRO A 540 -5.54 32.76 4.70
N VAL A 541 -5.20 34.04 4.79
CA VAL A 541 -5.98 35.11 4.14
C VAL A 541 -6.09 34.85 2.63
N GLY A 542 -7.32 34.87 2.10
CA GLY A 542 -7.61 34.58 0.69
C GLY A 542 -7.67 33.09 0.33
N CYS A 543 -7.60 32.20 1.34
CA CYS A 543 -7.78 30.77 1.18
C CYS A 543 -9.17 30.36 1.69
N GLU A 544 -10.14 30.30 0.79
CA GLU A 544 -11.46 29.75 1.08
C GLU A 544 -11.71 28.49 0.25
N PHE A 545 -12.56 27.59 0.76
CA PHE A 545 -13.00 26.40 0.03
C PHE A 545 -14.06 26.80 -1.00
N GLU A 546 -13.68 27.59 -1.99
CA GLU A 546 -14.53 27.89 -3.13
C GLU A 546 -14.43 26.77 -4.17
N SER A 547 -15.57 26.39 -4.75
CA SER A 547 -15.59 25.47 -5.88
C SER A 547 -14.85 26.09 -7.06
N LEU A 548 -13.80 25.40 -7.52
CA LEU A 548 -12.97 25.86 -8.63
C LEU A 548 -13.68 25.79 -9.99
N ASP A 549 -14.88 25.22 -10.08
CA ASP A 549 -15.63 25.10 -11.34
C ASP A 549 -16.45 26.37 -11.67
N SER A 550 -16.42 27.39 -10.80
CA SER A 550 -17.04 28.71 -11.03
C SER A 550 -16.17 29.66 -11.89
N ALA A 551 -14.94 29.27 -12.20
CA ALA A 551 -13.97 29.98 -13.04
C ALA A 551 -13.59 29.15 -14.28
#